data_AF-A0A4R9BDB8-F1
#
_entry.id   AF-A0A4R9BDB8-F1
#
_cell.length_a   1.000
_cell.length_b   1.000
_cell.length_c   1.000
_cell.angle_alpha   90.00
_cell.angle_beta   90.00
_cell.angle_gamma   90.00
#
_symmetry.space_group_name_H-M   'P 1'
#
loop_
_entity.id
_entity.type
_entity.pdbx_description
1 polymer ?
#
loop_
_entity_poly.entity_id
_entity_poly.type
_entity_poly.pdbx_seq_one_letter_code
_entity_poly.pdbx_strand_id
1 'polypeptide(L)'
;GTFVLVFVVIAFGGGRQGEAGGLAALGALPVALLVIAIGTSLGGPTGYAINPARDLGPRIAHFLLPIKGKGGSDWAYSWVPVVGPVIGGLLAGWASVVLLPILT
;
A
#
# COMPACT_ATOMS: atom_id res chain seq x y z
N GLY A 1 -3.84 5.56 2.88
CA GLY A 1 -2.97 4.39 2.96
C GLY A 1 -2.10 4.25 1.72
N THR A 2 -2.64 3.67 0.63
CA THR A 2 -1.84 3.36 -0.58
C THR A 2 -1.22 4.57 -1.26
N PHE A 3 -1.92 5.72 -1.27
CA PHE A 3 -1.33 6.96 -1.78
C PHE A 3 -0.01 7.28 -1.06
N VAL A 4 -0.04 7.30 0.28
CA VAL A 4 1.15 7.57 1.11
C VAL A 4 2.23 6.52 0.87
N LEU A 5 1.86 5.24 0.81
CA LEU A 5 2.80 4.15 0.52
C LEU A 5 3.54 4.40 -0.81
N VAL A 6 2.80 4.57 -1.90
CA VAL A 6 3.39 4.68 -3.25
C VAL A 6 4.17 5.97 -3.39
N PHE A 7 3.63 7.10 -2.95
CA PHE A 7 4.29 8.40 -3.08
C PHE A 7 5.63 8.44 -2.35
N VAL A 8 5.67 7.95 -1.09
CA VAL A 8 6.89 7.94 -0.29
C VAL A 8 7.90 6.90 -0.80
N VAL A 9 7.44 5.74 -1.28
CA VAL A 9 8.34 4.76 -1.92
C VAL A 9 9.01 5.34 -3.15
N ILE A 10 8.29 6.10 -3.98
CA ILE A 10 8.89 6.79 -5.13
C ILE A 10 9.90 7.85 -4.64
N ALA A 11 9.57 8.61 -3.58
CA ALA A 11 10.49 9.58 -2.98
C ALA A 11 11.78 8.95 -2.43
N PHE A 12 11.74 7.71 -1.91
CA PHE A 12 12.93 6.99 -1.47
C PHE A 12 13.93 6.68 -2.60
N GLY A 13 13.47 6.66 -3.85
CA GLY A 13 14.29 6.45 -5.05
C GLY A 13 15.15 7.64 -5.46
N GLY A 14 15.02 8.79 -4.79
CA GLY A 14 15.75 10.02 -5.09
C GLY A 14 15.11 10.83 -6.24
N GLY A 15 15.16 12.17 -6.15
CA GLY A 15 14.53 13.11 -7.09
C GLY A 15 15.03 13.05 -8.54
N ARG A 16 15.99 12.17 -8.86
CA ARG A 16 16.45 11.86 -10.21
C ARG A 16 16.63 10.36 -10.37
N GLN A 17 15.81 9.74 -11.22
CA GLN A 17 15.96 8.35 -11.66
C GLN A 17 17.39 8.14 -12.20
N GLY A 18 18.24 7.44 -11.44
CA GLY A 18 19.60 7.05 -11.87
C GLY A 18 20.75 7.36 -10.90
N GLU A 19 20.53 8.12 -9.83
CA GLU A 19 21.58 8.26 -8.80
C GLU A 19 21.49 7.12 -7.78
N ALA A 20 22.61 6.43 -7.56
CA ALA A 20 22.75 5.38 -6.55
C ALA A 20 22.85 5.97 -5.13
N GLY A 21 21.90 6.82 -4.75
CA GLY A 21 21.87 7.52 -3.47
C GLY A 21 20.44 7.74 -2.97
N GLY A 22 20.20 7.42 -1.70
CA GLY A 22 18.90 7.57 -1.04
C GLY A 22 18.56 6.40 -0.11
N LEU A 23 17.38 6.45 0.53
CA LEU A 23 16.91 5.36 1.40
C LEU A 23 16.75 4.03 0.64
N ALA A 24 16.59 4.06 -0.69
CA ALA A 24 16.58 2.86 -1.53
C ALA A 24 17.82 1.95 -1.34
N ALA A 25 18.98 2.51 -0.96
CA ALA A 25 20.19 1.73 -0.66
C ALA A 25 20.04 0.80 0.55
N LEU A 26 19.09 1.06 1.45
CA LEU A 26 18.76 0.23 2.61
C LEU A 26 17.80 -0.92 2.28
N GLY A 27 17.51 -1.15 0.99
CA GLY A 27 16.67 -2.23 0.52
C GLY A 27 15.24 -2.15 1.08
N ALA A 28 14.75 -3.26 1.65
CA ALA A 28 13.37 -3.37 2.12
C ALA A 28 13.08 -2.64 3.45
N LEU A 29 14.12 -2.24 4.21
CA LEU A 29 13.94 -1.72 5.57
C LEU A 29 13.11 -0.42 5.63
N PRO A 30 13.36 0.62 4.81
CA PRO A 30 12.57 1.86 4.85
C PRO A 30 11.10 1.62 4.49
N VAL A 31 10.84 0.70 3.56
CA VAL A 31 9.47 0.34 3.16
C VAL A 31 8.76 -0.39 4.31
N ALA A 32 9.45 -1.27 5.03
CA ALA A 32 8.89 -1.95 6.21
C ALA A 32 8.51 -0.96 7.31
N LEU A 33 9.38 0.00 7.62
CA LEU A 33 9.09 1.05 8.60
C LEU A 33 7.93 1.95 8.16
N LEU A 34 7.84 2.27 6.86
CA LEU A 34 6.71 3.01 6.31
C LEU A 34 5.38 2.25 6.46
N VAL A 35 5.37 0.94 6.21
CA VAL A 35 4.17 0.11 6.40
C VAL A 35 3.75 0.08 7.88
N ILE A 36 4.71 0.00 8.82
CA ILE A 36 4.43 0.10 10.26
C ILE A 36 3.81 1.46 10.58
N ALA A 37 4.40 2.55 10.11
CA ALA A 37 3.88 3.90 10.34
C ALA A 37 2.45 4.08 9.78
N ILE A 38 2.17 3.55 8.59
CA ILE A 38 0.82 3.56 8.00
C ILE A 38 -0.15 2.72 8.85
N GLY A 39 0.28 1.56 9.33
CA GLY A 39 -0.53 0.69 10.17
C GLY A 39 -0.93 1.35 11.50
N THR A 40 0.01 2.03 12.16
CA THR A 40 -0.22 2.68 13.46
C THR A 40 -0.97 4.01 13.35
N SER A 41 -0.86 4.73 12.22
CA SER A 41 -1.49 6.06 12.05
C SER A 41 -2.77 6.05 11.20
N LEU A 42 -2.83 5.26 10.13
CA LEU A 42 -3.93 5.24 9.15
C LEU A 42 -4.66 3.89 9.11
N GLY A 43 -4.27 2.94 9.97
CA GLY A 43 -4.81 1.58 9.95
C GLY A 43 -6.21 1.44 10.55
N GLY A 44 -6.61 2.28 11.50
CA GLY A 44 -7.83 2.09 12.32
C GLY A 44 -9.11 1.76 11.52
N PRO A 45 -9.54 2.60 10.57
CA PRO A 45 -10.83 2.41 9.90
C PRO A 45 -10.92 1.19 8.96
N THR A 46 -9.79 0.68 8.45
CA THR A 46 -9.79 -0.32 7.36
C THR A 46 -8.75 -1.45 7.51
N GLY A 47 -8.00 -1.48 8.61
CA GLY A 47 -6.89 -2.42 8.80
C GLY A 47 -5.74 -2.20 7.82
N TYR A 48 -5.48 -0.93 7.42
CA TYR A 48 -4.48 -0.53 6.43
C TYR A 48 -4.52 -1.41 5.16
N ALA A 49 -5.71 -1.56 4.57
CA ALA A 49 -5.93 -2.24 3.30
C ALA A 49 -5.25 -1.50 2.13
N ILE A 50 -3.91 -1.55 2.07
CA ILE A 50 -3.08 -0.76 1.16
C ILE A 50 -2.65 -1.53 -0.10
N ASN A 51 -2.95 -2.82 -0.18
CA ASN A 51 -2.54 -3.72 -1.25
C ASN A 51 -3.70 -4.70 -1.58
N PRO A 52 -4.21 -4.71 -2.82
CA PRO A 52 -5.28 -5.62 -3.23
C PRO A 52 -4.97 -7.09 -3.00
N ALA A 53 -3.73 -7.53 -3.27
CA ALA A 53 -3.32 -8.93 -3.08
C ALA A 53 -3.30 -9.33 -1.60
N ARG A 54 -2.97 -8.38 -0.71
CA ARG A 54 -2.95 -8.58 0.75
C ARG A 54 -4.36 -8.75 1.35
N ASP A 55 -5.40 -8.33 0.63
CA ASP A 55 -6.80 -8.51 1.04
C ASP A 55 -7.50 -9.64 0.27
N LEU A 56 -7.49 -9.60 -1.07
CA LEU A 56 -8.23 -10.55 -1.91
C LEU A 56 -7.72 -11.98 -1.79
N GLY A 57 -6.40 -12.18 -1.74
CA GLY A 57 -5.80 -13.52 -1.65
C GLY A 57 -6.29 -14.27 -0.40
N PRO A 58 -6.09 -13.72 0.81
CA PRO A 58 -6.63 -14.27 2.04
C PRO A 58 -8.16 -14.43 2.03
N ARG A 59 -8.90 -13.51 1.39
CA ARG A 59 -10.36 -13.59 1.30
C ARG A 59 -10.84 -14.75 0.44
N ILE A 60 -10.23 -14.96 -0.72
CA ILE A 60 -10.52 -16.11 -1.59
C ILE A 60 -10.19 -17.42 -0.86
N ALA A 61 -9.04 -17.48 -0.19
CA ALA A 61 -8.68 -18.64 0.63
C ALA A 61 -9.70 -18.90 1.74
N HIS A 62 -10.12 -17.87 2.47
CA HIS A 62 -11.15 -17.96 3.50
C HIS A 62 -12.50 -18.45 2.95
N PHE A 63 -12.87 -18.02 1.74
CA PHE A 63 -14.09 -18.46 1.07
C PHE A 63 -14.04 -19.94 0.68
N LEU A 64 -12.95 -20.39 0.06
CA LEU A 64 -12.82 -21.75 -0.49
C LEU A 64 -12.51 -22.81 0.58
N LEU A 65 -11.69 -22.49 1.58
CA LEU A 65 -11.21 -23.49 2.53
C LEU A 65 -12.30 -23.90 3.54
N PRO A 66 -12.42 -25.20 3.87
CA PRO A 66 -13.36 -25.69 4.86
C PRO A 66 -12.85 -25.39 6.29
N ILE A 67 -13.07 -24.17 6.78
CA ILE A 67 -12.69 -23.75 8.12
C ILE A 67 -13.89 -23.95 9.07
N LYS A 68 -13.71 -24.78 10.10
CA LYS A 68 -14.75 -25.08 11.09
C LYS A 68 -15.16 -23.81 11.84
N GLY A 69 -16.46 -23.49 11.84
CA GLY A 69 -17.00 -22.32 12.54
C GLY A 69 -16.71 -20.98 11.85
N LYS A 70 -16.34 -20.96 10.57
CA LYS A 70 -16.06 -19.70 9.85
C LYS A 70 -17.32 -18.85 9.64
N GLY A 71 -17.17 -17.54 9.75
CA GLY A 71 -18.20 -16.57 9.37
C GLY A 71 -18.26 -16.33 7.85
N GLY A 72 -18.98 -15.29 7.45
CA GLY A 72 -18.98 -14.81 6.06
C GLY A 72 -17.63 -14.24 5.63
N SER A 73 -17.34 -14.26 4.32
CA SER A 73 -16.09 -13.67 3.75
C SER A 73 -16.21 -12.17 3.43
N ASP A 74 -17.27 -11.52 3.89
CA ASP A 74 -17.56 -10.08 3.73
C ASP A 74 -17.36 -9.55 2.29
N TRP A 75 -18.01 -10.20 1.33
CA TRP A 75 -17.90 -9.86 -0.09
C TRP A 75 -18.43 -8.46 -0.41
N ALA A 76 -19.39 -7.94 0.38
CA ALA A 76 -19.92 -6.60 0.22
C ALA A 76 -18.84 -5.51 0.36
N TYR A 77 -17.86 -5.71 1.25
CA TYR A 77 -16.73 -4.80 1.43
C TYR A 77 -15.54 -5.09 0.50
N SER A 78 -15.47 -6.27 -0.11
CA SER A 78 -14.28 -6.78 -0.82
C SER A 78 -13.76 -5.91 -1.96
N TRP A 79 -14.59 -5.07 -2.57
CA TRP A 79 -14.16 -4.18 -3.66
C TRP A 79 -13.38 -2.96 -3.13
N VAL A 80 -13.59 -2.54 -1.88
CA VAL A 80 -12.95 -1.36 -1.29
C VAL A 80 -11.43 -1.55 -1.15
N PRO A 81 -10.92 -2.68 -0.60
CA PRO A 81 -9.49 -3.02 -0.56
C PRO A 81 -8.84 -3.24 -1.93
N VAL A 82 -9.61 -3.21 -3.02
CA VAL A 82 -9.12 -3.39 -4.39
C VAL A 82 -9.08 -2.07 -5.12
N VAL A 83 -10.24 -1.45 -5.27
CA VAL A 83 -10.41 -0.19 -6.02
C VAL A 83 -9.74 0.96 -5.27
N GLY A 84 -9.89 1.02 -3.95
CA GLY A 84 -9.28 2.07 -3.12
C GLY A 84 -7.76 2.14 -3.28
N PRO A 85 -7.02 1.02 -3.09
CA PRO A 85 -5.59 0.99 -3.34
C PRO A 85 -5.17 1.29 -4.77
N VAL A 86 -5.89 0.78 -5.77
CA VAL A 86 -5.59 1.07 -7.18
C VAL A 86 -5.68 2.57 -7.46
N ILE A 87 -6.79 3.21 -7.06
CA ILE A 87 -6.97 4.65 -7.21
C ILE A 87 -5.89 5.42 -6.44
N GLY A 88 -5.64 5.04 -5.17
CA GLY A 88 -4.63 5.71 -4.35
C GLY A 88 -3.22 5.60 -4.92
N GLY A 89 -2.84 4.45 -5.46
CA GLY A 89 -1.55 4.24 -6.10
C GLY A 89 -1.40 5.03 -7.40
N LEU A 90 -2.44 5.06 -8.25
CA LEU A 90 -2.44 5.87 -9.46
C LEU A 90 -2.29 7.37 -9.13
N LEU A 91 -3.09 7.88 -8.19
CA LEU A 91 -3.01 9.28 -7.77
C LEU A 91 -1.63 9.63 -7.21
N ALA A 92 -1.01 8.73 -6.45
CA ALA A 92 0.34 8.92 -5.93
C ALA A 92 1.40 8.95 -7.03
N GLY A 93 1.31 8.04 -8.01
CA GLY A 93 2.20 8.05 -9.17
C GLY A 93 2.10 9.37 -9.95
N TRP A 94 0.89 9.81 -10.27
CA TRP A 94 0.68 11.10 -10.94
C TRP A 94 1.18 12.29 -10.11
N ALA A 95 0.83 12.33 -8.83
CA ALA A 95 1.29 13.39 -7.92
C ALA A 95 2.83 13.41 -7.80
N SER A 96 3.48 12.25 -7.82
CA SER A 96 4.94 12.17 -7.69
C SER A 96 5.68 12.85 -8.84
N VAL A 97 5.17 12.77 -10.08
CA VAL A 97 5.78 13.40 -11.26
C VAL A 97 5.81 14.92 -11.11
N VAL A 98 4.78 15.51 -10.50
CA VAL A 98 4.64 16.96 -10.37
C VAL A 98 5.28 17.47 -9.09
N LEU A 99 5.06 16.78 -7.97
CA LEU A 99 5.39 17.29 -6.64
C LEU A 99 6.82 16.96 -6.21
N LEU A 100 7.32 15.76 -6.49
CA LEU A 100 8.65 15.38 -6.01
C LEU A 100 9.76 16.29 -6.57
N PRO A 101 9.78 16.69 -7.85
CA PRO A 101 10.80 17.63 -8.36
C PRO A 101 10.81 19.01 -7.69
N ILE A 102 9.72 19.39 -7.01
CA ILE A 102 9.60 20.66 -6.28
C ILE A 102 10.02 20.48 -4.83
N LEU A 103 9.78 19.30 -4.26
CA LEU A 103 9.98 18.99 -2.85
C LEU A 103 11.37 18.41 -2.52
N THR A 104 12.09 17.91 -3.53
CA THR A 104 13.42 17.28 -3.40
C THR A 104 14.42 17.91 -4.37
#